data_AF-A0A540LJ95-F1
#
_entry.id   AF-A0A540LJ95-F1
#
_cell.length_a   1.000
_cell.length_b   1.000
_cell.length_c   1.000
_cell.angle_alpha   90.00
_cell.angle_beta   90.00
_cell.angle_gamma   90.00
#
_symmetry.space_group_name_H-M   'P 1'
#
loop_
_entity.id
_entity.type
_entity.pdbx_description
1 polymer ?
#
loop_
_entity_poly.entity_id
_entity_poly.type
_entity_poly.pdbx_seq_one_letter_code
_entity_poly.pdbx_strand_id
1 'polypeptide(L)'
;MLHQIRKMIGLAVAIFRGCAPESLLERALQKDVNINVPTAPEVGLYLDECFFSSYNQKWGDSHEELSMKGYEPEAEDFKMKHIYTHIASTEHKEGVVGLWLHSLNHRNYPDLGPAENNGNTSNGISADTGNVVAE
;
A
#
# COMPACT_ATOMS: atom_id res chain seq x y z
N MET A 1 3.59 -1.32 11.12
CA MET A 1 3.58 -0.89 9.71
C MET A 1 2.16 -0.57 9.32
N LEU A 2 1.83 0.71 9.09
CA LEU A 2 0.48 1.15 8.73
C LEU A 2 0.35 1.23 7.19
N HIS A 3 -0.80 0.84 6.64
CA HIS A 3 -1.12 0.84 5.19
C HIS A 3 -0.31 -0.13 4.30
N GLN A 4 0.46 -1.05 4.88
CA GLN A 4 1.36 -1.93 4.11
C GLN A 4 0.67 -2.71 2.98
N ILE A 5 -0.40 -3.46 3.29
CA ILE A 5 -1.15 -4.25 2.30
C ILE A 5 -1.71 -3.34 1.19
N ARG A 6 -2.33 -2.22 1.58
CA ARG A 6 -2.92 -1.25 0.64
C ARG A 6 -1.87 -0.65 -0.30
N LYS A 7 -0.65 -0.40 0.20
CA LYS A 7 0.49 0.08 -0.58
C LYS A 7 1.05 -0.99 -1.52
N MET A 8 1.14 -2.23 -1.07
CA MET A 8 1.57 -3.36 -1.92
C MET A 8 0.61 -3.56 -3.09
N ILE A 9 -0.70 -3.57 -2.83
CA ILE A 9 -1.73 -3.68 -3.87
C ILE A 9 -1.70 -2.46 -4.79
N GLY A 10 -1.56 -1.25 -4.24
CA GLY A 10 -1.50 -0.03 -5.05
C GLY A 10 -0.31 0.01 -6.02
N LEU A 11 0.87 -0.44 -5.58
CA LEU A 11 2.04 -0.58 -6.44
C LEU A 11 1.81 -1.63 -7.53
N ALA A 12 1.27 -2.80 -7.18
CA ALA A 12 0.96 -3.85 -8.15
C ALA A 12 -0.01 -3.35 -9.23
N VAL A 13 -1.11 -2.70 -8.84
CA VAL A 13 -2.09 -2.13 -9.80
C VAL A 13 -1.44 -1.06 -10.68
N ALA A 14 -0.58 -0.20 -10.13
CA ALA A 14 0.12 0.80 -10.92
C ALA A 14 1.02 0.18 -12.01
N ILE A 15 1.72 -0.91 -11.69
CA ILE A 15 2.54 -1.67 -12.65
C ILE A 15 1.64 -2.32 -13.72
N PHE A 16 0.61 -3.06 -13.32
CA PHE A 16 -0.30 -3.75 -14.24
C PHE A 16 -1.03 -2.80 -15.22
N ARG A 17 -1.26 -1.54 -14.82
CA ARG A 17 -1.88 -0.53 -15.68
C ARG A 17 -0.88 0.26 -16.53
N GLY A 18 0.42 -0.05 -16.44
CA GLY A 18 1.47 0.65 -17.17
C GLY A 18 1.77 2.06 -16.64
N CYS A 19 1.33 2.39 -15.42
CA CYS A 19 1.63 3.67 -14.78
C CYS A 19 3.04 3.68 -14.12
N ALA A 20 3.63 2.50 -13.94
CA ALA A 20 4.95 2.31 -13.35
C ALA A 20 5.69 1.16 -14.05
N PRO A 21 7.03 1.22 -14.17
CA PRO A 21 7.82 0.10 -14.67
C PRO A 21 7.91 -1.04 -13.63
N GLU A 22 8.05 -2.28 -14.08
CA GLU A 22 8.21 -3.45 -13.20
C GLU A 22 9.44 -3.33 -12.27
N SER A 23 10.52 -2.70 -12.75
CA SER A 23 11.73 -2.44 -11.96
C SER A 23 11.49 -1.59 -10.72
N LEU A 24 10.36 -0.88 -10.64
CA LEU A 24 9.97 -0.12 -9.47
C LEU A 24 9.76 -1.01 -8.24
N LEU A 25 9.34 -2.25 -8.43
CA LEU A 25 9.12 -3.20 -7.33
C LEU A 25 10.42 -3.49 -6.57
N GLU A 26 11.50 -3.79 -7.30
CA GLU A 26 12.82 -4.03 -6.70
C GLU A 26 13.36 -2.77 -6.03
N ARG A 27 13.20 -1.62 -6.69
CA ARG A 27 13.61 -0.31 -6.17
C ARG A 27 12.88 0.05 -4.87
N ALA A 28 11.60 -0.29 -4.74
CA ALA A 28 10.80 -0.03 -3.54
C ALA A 28 11.22 -0.87 -2.32
N LEU A 29 12.03 -1.92 -2.51
CA LEU A 29 12.57 -2.76 -1.45
C LEU A 29 14.00 -2.35 -1.03
N GLN A 30 14.61 -1.38 -1.73
CA GLN A 30 15.93 -0.85 -1.38
C GLN A 30 15.84 0.00 -0.11
N LYS A 31 16.85 -0.10 0.76
CA LYS A 31 16.85 0.53 2.10
C LYS A 31 16.97 2.04 2.07
N ASP A 32 17.59 2.57 1.03
CA ASP A 32 17.99 3.95 0.82
C ASP A 32 17.07 4.71 -0.14
N VAL A 33 15.99 4.07 -0.61
CA VAL A 33 15.03 4.68 -1.52
C VAL A 33 13.69 4.88 -0.80
N ASN A 34 13.14 6.09 -0.92
CA ASN A 34 11.78 6.39 -0.50
C ASN A 34 10.93 6.68 -1.75
N ILE A 35 9.89 5.87 -1.97
CA ILE A 35 8.97 6.00 -3.10
C ILE A 35 7.57 6.20 -2.53
N ASN A 36 6.90 7.26 -2.98
CA ASN A 36 5.49 7.45 -2.68
C ASN A 36 4.62 6.53 -3.55
N VAL A 37 4.31 5.35 -3.01
CA VAL A 37 3.43 4.37 -3.68
C VAL A 37 1.95 4.66 -3.45
N PRO A 38 1.09 4.44 -4.47
CA PRO A 38 -0.36 4.52 -4.31
C PRO A 38 -0.86 3.64 -3.18
N THR A 39 -1.81 4.16 -2.41
CA THR A 39 -2.50 3.39 -1.36
C THR A 39 -3.86 3.00 -1.88
N ALA A 40 -4.11 1.69 -2.07
CA ALA A 40 -5.40 1.19 -2.51
C ALA A 40 -6.51 1.57 -1.51
N PRO A 41 -7.79 1.70 -1.92
CA PRO A 41 -8.90 1.95 -1.01
C PRO A 41 -9.08 0.86 0.05
N GLU A 42 -9.64 1.21 1.19
CA GLU A 42 -9.91 0.29 2.31
C GLU A 42 -11.09 -0.65 2.06
N VAL A 43 -12.04 -0.26 1.20
CA VAL A 43 -13.31 -0.97 1.02
C VAL A 43 -13.13 -2.46 0.72
N GLY A 44 -12.08 -2.85 -0.01
CA GLY A 44 -11.83 -4.25 -0.37
C GLY A 44 -11.00 -5.06 0.63
N LEU A 45 -10.51 -4.45 1.72
CA LEU A 45 -9.58 -5.09 2.65
C LEU A 45 -10.30 -5.56 3.91
N TYR A 46 -10.23 -6.87 4.18
CA TYR A 46 -10.68 -7.46 5.43
C TYR A 46 -9.67 -8.50 5.94
N LEU A 47 -9.73 -8.81 7.23
CA LEU A 47 -8.93 -9.87 7.84
C LEU A 47 -9.72 -11.18 7.75
N ASP A 48 -9.16 -12.17 7.06
CA ASP A 48 -9.82 -13.45 6.82
C ASP A 48 -9.56 -14.46 7.95
N GLU A 49 -8.29 -14.82 8.18
CA GLU A 49 -7.89 -15.81 9.19
C GLU A 49 -6.66 -15.36 9.99
N CYS A 50 -6.61 -15.76 11.26
CA CYS A 50 -5.44 -15.64 12.13
C CYS A 50 -4.75 -16.99 12.29
N PHE A 51 -3.47 -17.07 11.94
CA PHE A 51 -2.66 -18.27 12.09
C PHE A 51 -1.88 -18.28 13.41
N PHE A 52 -2.03 -19.36 14.18
CA PHE A 52 -1.37 -19.56 15.48
C PHE A 52 -0.35 -20.70 15.46
N SER A 53 0.14 -21.10 14.28
CA SER A 53 1.05 -22.25 14.09
C SER A 53 2.28 -22.20 14.99
N SER A 54 2.98 -21.07 15.07
CA SER A 54 4.16 -20.91 15.93
C SER A 54 3.83 -20.98 17.43
N TYR A 55 2.64 -20.51 17.84
CA TYR A 55 2.19 -20.61 19.23
C TYR A 55 1.91 -22.08 19.57
N ASN A 56 1.11 -22.76 18.75
CA ASN A 56 0.76 -24.16 18.93
C ASN A 56 2.00 -25.05 18.91
N GLN A 57 2.99 -24.77 18.05
CA GLN A 57 4.27 -25.49 18.02
C GLN A 57 5.07 -25.31 19.32
N LYS A 58 5.06 -24.11 19.90
CA LYS A 58 5.84 -23.81 21.10
C LYS A 58 5.19 -24.31 22.40
N TRP A 59 3.86 -24.30 22.46
CA TRP A 59 3.11 -24.51 23.70
C TRP A 59 2.14 -25.68 23.68
N GLY A 60 1.98 -26.39 22.56
CA GLY A 60 0.99 -27.46 22.40
C GLY A 60 1.13 -28.64 23.37
N ASP A 61 2.31 -28.86 23.95
CA ASP A 61 2.50 -29.90 24.98
C ASP A 61 1.90 -29.50 26.35
N SER A 62 1.66 -28.21 26.56
CA SER A 62 1.28 -27.62 27.86
C SER A 62 -0.04 -26.87 27.85
N HIS A 63 -0.47 -26.38 26.68
CA HIS A 63 -1.66 -25.58 26.46
C HIS A 63 -2.48 -26.18 25.32
N GLU A 64 -3.79 -25.93 25.34
CA GLU A 64 -4.69 -26.32 24.26
C GLU A 64 -4.34 -25.62 22.93
N GLU A 65 -4.61 -26.30 21.82
CA GLU A 65 -4.42 -25.74 20.48
C GLU A 65 -5.32 -24.53 20.27
N LEU A 66 -4.73 -23.40 19.89
CA LEU A 66 -5.48 -22.23 19.47
C LEU A 66 -5.74 -22.31 17.97
N SER A 67 -7.01 -22.39 17.58
CA SER A 67 -7.42 -22.51 16.18
C SER A 67 -8.76 -21.84 15.90
N MET A 68 -8.93 -21.34 14.68
CA MET A 68 -10.20 -20.81 14.18
C MET A 68 -11.03 -21.86 13.43
N LYS A 69 -10.50 -23.08 13.22
CA LYS A 69 -11.16 -24.15 12.44
C LYS A 69 -12.59 -24.48 12.89
N GLY A 70 -12.85 -24.43 14.19
CA GLY A 70 -14.18 -24.70 14.74
C GLY A 70 -15.26 -23.69 14.33
N TYR A 71 -14.85 -22.53 13.80
CA TYR A 71 -15.72 -21.43 13.39
C TYR A 71 -15.70 -21.20 11.86
N GLU A 72 -15.06 -22.08 11.10
CA GLU A 72 -14.97 -21.96 9.64
C GLU A 72 -16.35 -21.81 8.97
N PRO A 73 -17.39 -22.61 9.28
CA PRO A 73 -18.68 -22.46 8.63
C PRO A 73 -19.38 -21.14 9.00
N GLU A 74 -19.30 -20.69 10.25
CA GLU A 74 -19.87 -19.41 10.69
C GLU A 74 -19.12 -18.23 10.09
N ALA A 75 -17.79 -18.32 9.97
CA ALA A 75 -16.95 -17.29 9.36
C ALA A 75 -17.25 -17.16 7.86
N GLU A 76 -17.33 -18.28 7.12
CA GLU A 76 -17.71 -18.28 5.70
C GLU A 76 -19.10 -17.70 5.48
N ASP A 77 -20.08 -18.10 6.29
CA ASP A 77 -21.43 -17.58 6.23
C ASP A 77 -21.47 -16.06 6.46
N PHE A 78 -20.72 -15.58 7.46
CA PHE A 78 -20.59 -14.15 7.75
C PHE A 78 -19.89 -13.38 6.62
N LYS A 79 -18.81 -13.94 6.06
CA LYS A 79 -18.08 -13.35 4.91
C LYS A 79 -19.01 -13.11 3.73
N MET A 80 -19.77 -14.13 3.35
CA MET A 80 -20.68 -14.06 2.21
C MET A 80 -21.84 -13.09 2.48
N LYS A 81 -22.51 -13.23 3.62
CA LYS A 81 -23.73 -12.47 3.93
C LYS A 81 -23.47 -10.99 4.23
N HIS A 82 -22.36 -10.68 4.90
CA HIS A 82 -22.12 -9.35 5.43
C HIS A 82 -20.93 -8.65 4.78
N ILE A 83 -19.77 -9.32 4.70
CA ILE A 83 -18.54 -8.67 4.21
C ILE A 83 -18.62 -8.43 2.71
N TYR A 84 -18.72 -9.47 1.89
CA TYR A 84 -18.75 -9.32 0.43
C TYR A 84 -19.96 -8.52 -0.06
N THR A 85 -21.12 -8.71 0.58
CA THR A 85 -22.31 -7.91 0.29
C THR A 85 -22.07 -6.42 0.57
N HIS A 86 -21.45 -6.07 1.70
CA HIS A 86 -21.08 -4.69 1.99
C HIS A 86 -20.10 -4.13 0.95
N ILE A 87 -19.00 -4.84 0.66
CA ILE A 87 -18.00 -4.41 -0.34
C ILE A 87 -18.64 -4.12 -1.69
N ALA A 88 -19.45 -5.06 -2.19
CA ALA A 88 -20.13 -4.91 -3.48
C ALA A 88 -21.12 -3.74 -3.48
N SER A 89 -21.91 -3.58 -2.42
CA SER A 89 -22.88 -2.49 -2.29
C SER A 89 -22.21 -1.11 -2.21
N THR A 90 -21.11 -1.00 -1.46
CA THR A 90 -20.35 0.24 -1.29
C THR A 90 -19.68 0.63 -2.60
N GLU A 91 -19.04 -0.31 -3.30
CA GLU A 91 -18.44 0.00 -4.61
C GLU A 91 -19.49 0.37 -5.65
N HIS A 92 -20.66 -0.30 -5.65
CA HIS A 92 -21.75 0.06 -6.57
C HIS A 92 -22.28 1.48 -6.32
N LYS A 93 -22.37 1.90 -5.06
CA LYS A 93 -22.92 3.22 -4.67
C LYS A 93 -21.90 4.35 -4.80
N GLU A 94 -20.66 4.10 -4.38
CA GLU A 94 -19.65 5.15 -4.17
C GLU A 94 -18.55 5.11 -5.24
N GLY A 95 -18.33 3.99 -5.92
CA GLY A 95 -17.34 3.85 -6.98
C GLY A 95 -15.91 4.18 -6.54
N VAL A 96 -15.56 3.90 -5.28
CA VAL A 96 -14.31 4.34 -4.65
C VAL A 96 -13.09 3.79 -5.38
N VAL A 97 -13.13 2.51 -5.78
CA VAL A 97 -12.04 1.90 -6.55
C VAL A 97 -11.97 2.55 -7.93
N GLY A 98 -13.11 2.76 -8.59
CA GLY A 98 -13.17 3.49 -9.86
C GLY A 98 -12.51 4.87 -9.78
N LEU A 99 -12.85 5.69 -8.80
CA LEU A 99 -12.27 7.02 -8.61
C LEU A 99 -10.77 6.96 -8.30
N TRP A 100 -10.35 6.04 -7.42
CA TRP A 100 -8.94 5.83 -7.11
C TRP A 100 -8.14 5.42 -8.35
N LEU A 101 -8.69 4.56 -9.20
CA LEU A 101 -8.08 4.16 -10.47
C LEU A 101 -7.84 5.36 -11.41
N HIS A 102 -8.72 6.35 -11.45
CA HIS A 102 -8.50 7.57 -12.24
C HIS A 102 -7.40 8.47 -11.65
N SER A 103 -7.16 8.37 -10.34
CA SER A 103 -6.10 9.12 -9.65
C SER A 103 -4.69 8.56 -9.90
N LEU A 104 -4.56 7.34 -10.44
CA LEU A 104 -3.28 6.72 -10.78
C LEU A 104 -2.68 7.37 -12.03
N ASN A 105 -1.93 8.45 -11.84
CA ASN A 105 -1.23 9.16 -12.90
C ASN A 105 0.04 9.85 -12.37
N HIS A 106 0.94 10.25 -13.27
CA HIS A 106 2.22 10.87 -12.93
C HIS A 106 2.11 12.21 -12.20
N ARG A 107 0.97 12.93 -12.27
CA ARG A 107 0.79 14.18 -11.51
C ARG A 107 0.61 13.89 -10.02
N ASN A 108 -0.15 12.85 -9.69
CA ASN A 108 -0.39 12.44 -8.31
C ASN A 108 0.74 11.59 -7.74
N TYR A 109 1.46 10.87 -8.60
CA TYR A 109 2.52 9.94 -8.21
C TYR A 109 3.76 10.11 -9.12
N PRO A 110 4.57 11.16 -8.90
CA PRO A 110 5.73 11.44 -9.73
C PRO A 110 6.81 10.34 -9.67
N ASP A 111 6.97 9.72 -8.50
CA ASP A 111 8.00 8.67 -8.26
C ASP A 111 7.74 7.36 -9.03
N LEU A 112 6.55 7.20 -9.62
CA LEU A 112 6.20 6.05 -10.45
C LEU A 112 6.81 6.11 -11.85
N GLY A 113 7.27 7.28 -12.28
CA GLY A 113 7.94 7.43 -13.55
C GLY A 113 9.19 6.54 -13.66
N PRO A 114 9.64 6.24 -14.89
CA PRO A 114 10.95 5.65 -15.09
C PRO A 114 12.00 6.51 -14.37
N ALA A 115 13.04 5.88 -13.83
CA ALA A 115 14.19 6.61 -13.31
C ALA A 115 14.79 7.41 -14.48
N GLU A 116 14.38 8.65 -14.67
CA GLU A 116 15.20 9.56 -15.45
C GLU A 116 16.53 9.64 -14.71
N ASN A 117 17.62 9.49 -15.45
CA ASN A 117 18.98 9.61 -14.94
C ASN A 117 19.14 10.99 -14.30
N ASN A 118 18.84 11.12 -13.01
CA ASN A 118 19.19 12.28 -12.20
C ASN A 118 20.69 12.24 -11.90
N GLY A 119 21.49 12.29 -12.97
CA GLY A 119 22.82 12.87 -12.93
C GLY A 119 22.67 14.39 -12.91
N ASN A 120 23.25 15.03 -11.89
CA ASN A 120 23.42 16.46 -11.73
C ASN A 120 22.17 17.34 -11.49
N THR A 121 21.92 17.63 -10.21
CA THR A 121 21.76 19.04 -9.81
C THR A 121 22.55 19.29 -8.51
N SER A 122 23.86 19.36 -8.67
CA SER A 122 24.71 20.12 -7.75
C SER A 122 24.60 21.61 -8.08
N ASN A 123 24.55 22.44 -7.03
CA ASN A 123 24.90 23.88 -6.97
C ASN A 123 23.73 24.86 -6.88
N GLY A 124 23.32 25.11 -5.65
CA GLY A 124 22.89 26.43 -5.20
C GLY A 124 23.86 26.92 -4.10
N ILE A 125 25.01 27.44 -4.50
CA ILE A 125 25.85 28.26 -3.62
C ILE A 125 25.10 29.58 -3.46
N SER A 126 24.51 29.83 -2.29
CA SER A 126 24.05 31.17 -1.93
C SER A 126 25.28 32.00 -1.56
N ALA A 127 25.80 32.74 -2.54
CA ALA A 127 26.69 33.86 -2.29
C ALA A 127 25.85 35.02 -1.74
N ASP A 128 26.00 35.30 -0.45
CA ASP A 128 25.49 36.53 0.18
C ASP A 128 26.46 37.67 -0.14
N THR A 129 26.24 38.36 -1.26
CA THR A 129 26.84 39.67 -1.54
C THR A 129 25.99 40.74 -0.91
N GLY A 130 26.58 41.44 0.07
CA GLY A 130 25.92 42.42 0.90
C GLY A 130 25.33 43.62 0.16
N ASN A 131 24.41 44.29 0.86
CA ASN A 131 23.92 45.60 0.49
C ASN A 131 24.15 46.58 1.65
N VAL A 132 25.09 47.50 1.42
CA VAL A 132 25.21 48.83 2.03
C VAL A 132 23.98 49.64 1.56
N VAL A 133 23.29 50.46 2.36
CA VAL A 133 23.51 51.91 2.59
C VAL A 133 22.31 52.48 3.40
N ALA A 134 22.60 53.41 4.34
CA ALA A 134 21.78 54.50 4.96
C ALA A 134 20.43 54.15 5.63
N GLU A 135 20.04 54.69 6.79
CA GLU A 135 20.35 55.96 7.48
C GLU A 135 20.96 55.79 8.88
#